data_AF-A0A1Z8XYU7-F1
#
_entry.id   AF-A0A1Z8XYU7-F1
#
_cell.length_a   1.000
_cell.length_b   1.000
_cell.length_c   1.000
_cell.angle_alpha   90.00
_cell.angle_beta   90.00
_cell.angle_gamma   90.00
#
_symmetry.space_group_name_H-M   'P 1'
#
loop_
_entity.id
_entity.type
_entity.pdbx_description
1 polymer ?
#
loop_
_entity_poly.entity_id
_entity_poly.type
_entity_poly.pdbx_seq_one_letter_code
_entity_poly.pdbx_strand_id
1 'polypeptide(L)'
;MNKISNSKAKKNTLSEQKKSERHRQIKNYVSVLSASFGDGHNSAAYGAVEALNLMNIPNSGLYDLLQKSHPITMECLMNGYRLVTTKWPASWKKLYDLADRIHFGDGSFDLLPHVTKSLADYLKITTPDSVISTYPLYGQIIERLFGHEKLPFKFVTMVTDSKSINKSWLHKAQGDFAVLDKASANFFLKHGISKDRIHITGFPVSPTYNKTRIIKCENN
;
A
#
# COMPACT_ATOMS: atom_id res chain seq x y z
N MET A 1 -30.27 -17.99 29.22
CA MET A 1 -29.12 -18.04 28.26
C MET A 1 -28.44 -16.68 27.98
N ASN A 2 -28.80 -15.56 28.64
CA ASN A 2 -28.27 -14.22 28.31
C ASN A 2 -26.98 -13.75 29.05
N LYS A 3 -26.46 -14.47 30.04
CA LYS A 3 -25.24 -14.04 30.77
C LYS A 3 -23.93 -14.39 30.06
N ILE A 4 -23.91 -15.42 29.21
CA ILE A 4 -22.69 -15.93 28.56
C ILE A 4 -22.32 -15.09 27.33
N SER A 5 -23.32 -14.62 26.57
CA SER A 5 -23.13 -13.72 25.41
C SER A 5 -22.51 -12.37 25.81
N ASN A 6 -23.00 -11.77 26.90
CA ASN A 6 -22.56 -10.45 27.37
C ASN A 6 -21.13 -10.47 27.96
N SER A 7 -20.68 -11.63 28.46
CA SER A 7 -19.32 -11.84 29.00
C SER A 7 -18.27 -11.99 27.90
N LYS A 8 -18.60 -12.66 26.79
CA LYS A 8 -17.72 -12.78 25.62
C LYS A 8 -17.53 -11.44 24.90
N ALA A 9 -18.61 -10.66 24.73
CA ALA A 9 -18.54 -9.33 24.13
C ALA A 9 -17.63 -8.39 24.94
N LYS A 10 -17.82 -8.31 26.27
CA LYS A 10 -16.95 -7.49 27.14
C LYS A 10 -15.48 -7.94 27.14
N LYS A 11 -15.20 -9.25 27.10
CA LYS A 11 -13.82 -9.77 27.03
C LYS A 11 -13.12 -9.41 25.72
N ASN A 12 -13.83 -9.41 24.58
CA ASN A 12 -13.28 -8.95 23.31
C ASN A 12 -13.00 -7.45 23.32
N THR A 13 -13.89 -6.63 23.89
CA THR A 13 -13.66 -5.17 23.96
C THR A 13 -12.46 -4.81 24.84
N LEU A 14 -12.28 -5.51 25.96
CA LEU A 14 -11.13 -5.32 26.87
C LEU A 14 -9.80 -5.81 26.28
N SER A 15 -9.81 -6.85 25.44
CA SER A 15 -8.61 -7.35 24.76
C SER A 15 -8.21 -6.44 23.59
N GLU A 16 -9.19 -5.91 22.85
CA GLU A 16 -8.98 -4.92 21.78
C GLU A 16 -8.48 -3.59 22.34
N GLN A 17 -9.02 -3.13 23.48
CA GLN A 17 -8.55 -1.93 24.18
C GLN A 17 -7.11 -2.08 24.67
N LYS A 18 -6.74 -3.21 25.29
CA LYS A 18 -5.34 -3.47 25.70
C LYS A 18 -4.38 -3.57 24.52
N LYS A 19 -4.86 -4.08 23.37
CA LYS A 19 -4.06 -4.19 22.14
C LYS A 19 -3.87 -2.84 21.47
N SER A 20 -4.87 -1.94 21.49
CA SER A 20 -4.73 -0.57 21.00
C SER A 20 -3.87 0.28 21.95
N GLU A 21 -3.97 0.11 23.26
CA GLU A 21 -3.10 0.76 24.25
C GLU A 21 -1.63 0.33 24.13
N ARG A 22 -1.36 -0.95 23.85
CA ARG A 22 0.00 -1.43 23.56
C ARG A 22 0.58 -0.84 22.27
N HIS A 23 -0.22 -0.67 21.21
CA HIS A 23 0.25 -0.03 19.98
C HIS A 23 0.49 1.47 20.16
N ARG A 24 -0.30 2.15 20.99
CA ARG A 24 -0.13 3.56 21.36
C ARG A 24 1.19 3.88 22.07
N GLN A 25 1.95 2.86 22.52
CA GLN A 25 3.26 3.03 23.18
C GLN A 25 4.47 2.94 22.22
N ILE A 26 4.32 2.46 20.99
CA ILE A 26 5.45 2.30 20.07
C ILE A 26 5.66 3.61 19.32
N LYS A 27 6.60 4.42 19.81
CA LYS A 27 6.98 5.68 19.17
C LYS A 27 7.66 5.42 17.82
N ASN A 28 7.36 6.23 16.82
CA ASN A 28 7.87 6.13 15.45
C ASN A 28 7.44 4.84 14.73
N TYR A 29 6.25 4.32 15.01
CA TYR A 29 5.75 3.11 14.37
C TYR A 29 5.36 3.38 12.90
N VAL A 30 5.91 2.58 11.99
CA VAL A 30 5.65 2.69 10.54
C VAL A 30 4.80 1.53 10.04
N SER A 31 3.64 1.85 9.47
CA SER A 31 2.83 0.89 8.73
C SER A 31 3.30 0.81 7.28
N VAL A 32 3.55 -0.40 6.77
CA VAL A 32 3.92 -0.65 5.37
C VAL A 32 2.80 -1.46 4.71
N LEU A 33 1.98 -0.77 3.91
CA LEU A 33 0.83 -1.32 3.21
C LEU A 33 1.22 -1.77 1.80
N SER A 34 0.92 -3.03 1.50
CA SER A 34 1.03 -3.61 0.15
C SER A 34 -0.25 -4.37 -0.18
N ALA A 35 -0.28 -5.00 -1.34
CA ALA A 35 -1.28 -6.01 -1.69
C ALA A 35 -0.58 -7.12 -2.49
N SER A 36 -0.96 -8.37 -2.28
CA SER A 36 -0.34 -9.55 -2.90
C SER A 36 -0.59 -9.68 -4.42
N PHE A 37 -1.06 -8.62 -5.07
CA PHE A 37 -1.22 -8.55 -6.51
C PHE A 37 0.10 -8.13 -7.19
N GLY A 38 1.02 -9.09 -7.34
CA GLY A 38 2.21 -8.94 -8.20
C GLY A 38 3.55 -8.78 -7.46
N ASP A 39 4.60 -9.37 -8.03
CA ASP A 39 5.92 -9.49 -7.39
C ASP A 39 6.63 -8.14 -7.16
N GLY A 40 6.33 -7.12 -7.98
CA GLY A 40 6.95 -5.79 -7.89
C GLY A 40 6.56 -4.99 -6.65
N HIS A 41 5.26 -4.92 -6.33
CA HIS A 41 4.73 -4.17 -5.18
C HIS A 41 5.22 -4.75 -3.85
N ASN A 42 5.28 -6.08 -3.78
CA ASN A 42 5.78 -6.80 -2.61
C ASN A 42 7.29 -6.65 -2.46
N SER A 43 8.06 -6.72 -3.56
CA SER A 43 9.52 -6.47 -3.52
C SER A 43 9.83 -5.07 -2.99
N ALA A 44 9.06 -4.06 -3.40
CA ALA A 44 9.15 -2.71 -2.88
C ALA A 44 8.85 -2.62 -1.38
N ALA A 45 7.76 -3.26 -0.93
CA ALA A 45 7.39 -3.29 0.48
C ALA A 45 8.48 -3.99 1.32
N TYR A 46 9.05 -5.10 0.83
CA TYR A 46 10.15 -5.78 1.49
C TYR A 46 11.39 -4.91 1.60
N GLY A 47 11.76 -4.19 0.53
CA GLY A 47 12.87 -3.23 0.55
C GLY A 47 12.67 -2.14 1.61
N ALA A 48 11.45 -1.60 1.71
CA ALA A 48 11.10 -0.61 2.73
C ALA A 48 11.17 -1.19 4.16
N VAL A 49 10.59 -2.37 4.38
CA VAL A 49 10.63 -3.08 5.67
C VAL A 49 12.06 -3.37 6.09
N GLU A 50 12.91 -3.83 5.17
CA GLU A 50 14.31 -4.12 5.46
C GLU A 50 15.09 -2.86 5.83
N ALA A 51 14.87 -1.75 5.10
CA ALA A 51 15.47 -0.46 5.45
C ALA A 51 15.04 0.01 6.86
N LEU A 52 13.75 -0.11 7.19
CA LEU A 52 13.23 0.21 8.52
C LEU A 52 13.86 -0.66 9.61
N ASN A 53 14.01 -1.96 9.35
CA ASN A 53 14.65 -2.90 10.27
C ASN A 53 16.13 -2.55 10.51
N LEU A 54 16.88 -2.21 9.46
CA LEU A 54 18.27 -1.78 9.58
C LEU A 54 18.42 -0.48 10.39
N MET A 55 17.42 0.39 10.35
CA MET A 55 17.35 1.62 11.14
C MET A 55 16.79 1.40 12.57
N ASN A 56 16.43 0.17 12.94
CA ASN A 56 15.75 -0.17 14.20
C ASN A 56 14.43 0.60 14.39
N ILE A 57 13.72 0.89 13.31
CA ILE A 57 12.42 1.56 13.34
C ILE A 57 11.32 0.50 13.45
N PRO A 58 10.48 0.54 14.51
CA PRO A 58 9.36 -0.38 14.65
C PRO A 58 8.40 -0.27 13.46
N ASN A 59 8.03 -1.41 12.87
CA ASN A 59 7.17 -1.42 11.70
C ASN A 59 6.23 -2.63 11.66
N SER A 60 5.24 -2.60 10.77
CA SER A 60 4.24 -3.66 10.62
C SER A 60 4.74 -4.92 9.91
N GLY A 61 5.97 -4.91 9.37
CA GLY A 61 6.32 -5.74 8.23
C GLY A 61 5.44 -5.43 7.02
N LEU A 62 5.47 -6.29 6.00
CA LEU A 62 4.54 -6.18 4.87
C LEU A 62 3.12 -6.47 5.36
N TYR A 63 2.26 -5.46 5.32
CA TYR A 63 0.87 -5.58 5.71
C TYR A 63 -0.04 -5.60 4.49
N ASP A 64 -0.46 -6.79 4.08
CA ASP A 64 -1.49 -6.97 3.07
C ASP A 64 -2.88 -6.91 3.73
N LEU A 65 -3.50 -5.73 3.69
CA LEU A 65 -4.84 -5.53 4.24
C LEU A 65 -5.89 -6.36 3.48
N LEU A 66 -5.76 -6.47 2.15
CA LEU A 66 -6.76 -7.15 1.33
C LEU A 66 -6.78 -8.65 1.66
N GLN A 67 -5.62 -9.28 1.71
CA GLN A 67 -5.49 -10.69 2.05
C GLN A 67 -5.91 -10.97 3.51
N LYS A 68 -5.61 -10.06 4.44
CA LYS A 68 -6.04 -10.22 5.85
C LYS A 68 -7.54 -10.05 6.04
N SER A 69 -8.18 -9.13 5.31
CA SER A 69 -9.62 -8.90 5.41
C SER A 69 -10.46 -9.92 4.64
N HIS A 70 -9.97 -10.41 3.50
CA HIS A 70 -10.72 -11.34 2.64
C HIS A 70 -9.81 -12.43 2.03
N PRO A 71 -9.29 -13.36 2.85
CA PRO A 71 -8.29 -14.33 2.39
C PRO A 71 -8.80 -15.18 1.22
N ILE A 72 -10.03 -15.71 1.30
CA ILE A 72 -10.61 -16.60 0.29
C ILE A 72 -10.88 -15.85 -1.03
N THR A 73 -11.49 -14.67 -0.96
CA THR A 73 -11.82 -13.86 -2.15
C THR A 73 -10.55 -13.39 -2.86
N MET A 74 -9.56 -12.92 -2.10
CA MET A 74 -8.30 -12.46 -2.67
C MET A 74 -7.47 -13.60 -3.22
N GLU A 75 -7.45 -14.77 -2.58
CA GLU A 75 -6.80 -15.97 -3.12
C GLU A 75 -7.44 -16.41 -4.45
N CYS A 76 -8.77 -16.40 -4.53
CA CYS A 76 -9.49 -16.70 -5.77
C CYS A 76 -9.19 -15.66 -6.87
N LEU A 77 -9.23 -14.37 -6.53
CA LEU A 77 -8.95 -13.28 -7.48
C LEU A 77 -7.49 -13.30 -7.95
N MET A 78 -6.53 -13.58 -7.05
CA MET A 78 -5.11 -13.71 -7.37
C MET A 78 -4.85 -14.93 -8.26
N ASN A 79 -5.48 -16.06 -7.97
CA ASN A 79 -5.38 -17.27 -8.80
C ASN A 79 -5.97 -17.02 -10.20
N GLY A 80 -7.13 -16.35 -10.27
CA GLY A 80 -7.74 -15.92 -11.53
C GLY A 80 -6.85 -14.95 -12.31
N TYR A 81 -6.32 -13.91 -11.65
CA TYR A 81 -5.37 -12.96 -12.22
C TYR A 81 -4.13 -13.66 -12.78
N ARG A 82 -3.51 -14.56 -12.00
CA ARG A 82 -2.33 -15.33 -12.42
C ARG A 82 -2.64 -16.22 -13.62
N LEU A 83 -3.79 -16.90 -13.63
CA LEU A 83 -4.22 -17.73 -14.76
C LEU A 83 -4.44 -16.90 -16.02
N VAL A 84 -5.15 -15.77 -15.93
CA VAL A 84 -5.44 -14.92 -17.10
C VAL A 84 -4.16 -14.27 -17.64
N THR A 85 -3.29 -13.76 -16.77
CA THR A 85 -2.03 -13.12 -17.20
C THR A 85 -1.02 -14.10 -17.77
N THR A 86 -0.94 -15.33 -17.25
CA THR A 86 0.02 -16.33 -17.75
C THR A 86 -0.50 -17.13 -18.94
N LYS A 87 -1.81 -17.40 -19.02
CA LYS A 87 -2.37 -18.28 -20.06
C LYS A 87 -3.10 -17.53 -21.17
N TRP A 88 -3.72 -16.37 -20.90
CA TRP A 88 -4.55 -15.62 -21.86
C TRP A 88 -4.19 -14.13 -21.98
N PRO A 89 -2.95 -13.80 -22.41
CA PRO A 89 -2.45 -12.42 -22.44
C PRO A 89 -3.24 -11.48 -23.38
N ALA A 90 -3.85 -12.01 -24.46
CA ALA A 90 -4.67 -11.20 -25.37
C ALA A 90 -6.00 -10.75 -24.72
N SER A 91 -6.60 -11.60 -23.89
CA SER A 91 -7.79 -11.29 -23.10
C SER A 91 -7.46 -10.35 -21.94
N TRP A 92 -6.29 -10.52 -21.32
CA TRP A 92 -5.76 -9.60 -20.32
C TRP A 92 -5.60 -8.19 -20.88
N LYS A 93 -5.01 -8.04 -22.09
CA LYS A 93 -4.86 -6.73 -22.74
C LYS A 93 -6.20 -6.03 -22.94
N LYS A 94 -7.23 -6.73 -23.42
CA LYS A 94 -8.58 -6.17 -23.59
C LYS A 94 -9.24 -5.79 -22.26
N LEU A 95 -9.06 -6.61 -21.21
CA LEU A 95 -9.58 -6.30 -19.89
C LEU A 95 -8.87 -5.09 -19.26
N TYR A 96 -7.55 -4.99 -19.45
CA TYR A 96 -6.76 -3.85 -19.02
C TYR A 96 -7.17 -2.57 -19.76
N ASP A 97 -7.31 -2.64 -21.09
CA ASP A 97 -7.78 -1.52 -21.92
C ASP A 97 -9.21 -1.07 -21.56
N LEU A 98 -10.04 -1.99 -21.02
CA LEU A 98 -11.37 -1.69 -20.52
C LEU A 98 -11.32 -1.08 -19.11
N ALA A 99 -10.47 -1.61 -18.22
CA ALA A 99 -10.27 -1.08 -16.88
C ALA A 99 -9.61 0.31 -16.89
N ASP A 100 -8.71 0.59 -17.84
CA ASP A 100 -8.06 1.89 -18.01
C ASP A 100 -9.03 2.98 -18.53
N ARG A 101 -10.16 2.56 -19.13
CA ARG A 101 -11.28 3.45 -19.49
C ARG A 101 -12.22 3.74 -18.33
N ILE A 102 -12.13 2.99 -17.22
CA ILE A 102 -12.88 3.30 -16.01
C ILE A 102 -12.17 4.46 -15.33
N HIS A 103 -12.79 5.64 -15.34
CA HIS A 103 -12.27 6.80 -14.64
C HIS A 103 -12.41 6.60 -13.13
N PHE A 104 -11.30 6.27 -12.47
CA PHE A 104 -11.20 6.32 -11.01
C PHE A 104 -11.22 7.80 -10.58
N GLY A 105 -12.39 8.40 -10.34
CA GLY A 105 -12.42 9.80 -9.92
C GLY A 105 -13.78 10.50 -9.76
N ASP A 106 -14.90 9.86 -10.08
CA ASP A 106 -16.22 10.49 -10.12
C ASP A 106 -17.11 10.17 -8.90
N GLY A 107 -16.53 9.66 -7.81
CA GLY A 107 -17.24 9.48 -6.54
C GLY A 107 -18.38 8.44 -6.57
N SER A 108 -18.60 7.75 -7.69
CA SER A 108 -19.77 6.91 -7.93
C SER A 108 -19.55 5.42 -7.64
N PHE A 109 -18.33 5.01 -7.31
CA PHE A 109 -18.06 3.62 -6.93
C PHE A 109 -17.19 3.54 -5.66
N ASP A 110 -17.84 3.26 -4.53
CA ASP A 110 -17.20 2.49 -3.48
C ASP A 110 -17.11 1.04 -3.98
N LEU A 111 -16.14 0.77 -4.85
CA LEU A 111 -15.90 -0.57 -5.39
C LEU A 111 -15.51 -1.54 -4.26
N LEU A 112 -15.04 -1.04 -3.10
CA LEU A 112 -14.64 -1.85 -1.94
C LEU A 112 -14.92 -1.15 -0.58
N PRO A 113 -16.19 -0.89 -0.19
CA PRO A 113 -16.56 -0.31 1.11
C PRO A 113 -15.95 -1.08 2.28
N HIS A 114 -15.86 -2.39 2.14
CA HIS A 114 -15.25 -3.24 3.15
C HIS A 114 -13.74 -2.98 3.29
N VAL A 115 -13.02 -2.71 2.20
CA VAL A 115 -11.58 -2.40 2.26
C VAL A 115 -11.34 -1.03 2.88
N THR A 116 -12.15 -0.04 2.50
CA THR A 116 -12.12 1.29 3.12
C THR A 116 -12.35 1.20 4.63
N LYS A 117 -13.38 0.45 5.06
CA LYS A 117 -13.65 0.19 6.47
C LYS A 117 -12.51 -0.58 7.16
N SER A 118 -11.99 -1.62 6.52
CA SER A 118 -10.86 -2.41 7.06
C SER A 118 -9.62 -1.55 7.28
N LEU A 119 -9.33 -0.62 6.36
CA LEU A 119 -8.21 0.29 6.49
C LEU A 119 -8.43 1.27 7.63
N ALA A 120 -9.65 1.82 7.76
CA ALA A 120 -10.01 2.70 8.86
C ALA A 120 -9.85 2.02 10.22
N ASP A 121 -10.36 0.78 10.35
CA ASP A 121 -10.24 -0.01 11.57
C ASP A 121 -8.78 -0.33 11.88
N TYR A 122 -7.99 -0.71 10.87
CA TYR A 122 -6.56 -0.96 11.00
C TYR A 122 -5.80 0.28 11.50
N LEU A 123 -6.00 1.45 10.87
CA LEU A 123 -5.33 2.70 11.26
C LEU A 123 -5.74 3.15 12.66
N LYS A 124 -7.00 2.94 13.04
CA LYS A 124 -7.50 3.24 14.39
C LYS A 124 -6.90 2.34 15.47
N ILE A 125 -6.67 1.07 15.18
CA ILE A 125 -6.10 0.11 16.12
C ILE A 125 -4.59 0.28 16.25
N THR A 126 -3.90 0.50 15.14
CA THR A 126 -2.42 0.54 15.09
C THR A 126 -1.84 1.92 15.33
N THR A 127 -2.61 2.98 15.10
CA THR A 127 -2.23 4.39 15.29
C THR A 127 -0.79 4.69 14.84
N PRO A 128 -0.43 4.42 13.57
CA PRO A 128 0.93 4.60 13.12
C PRO A 128 1.33 6.08 13.10
N ASP A 129 2.61 6.37 13.32
CA ASP A 129 3.18 7.70 13.11
C ASP A 129 3.39 7.98 11.61
N SER A 130 3.61 6.92 10.83
CA SER A 130 3.80 7.00 9.39
C SER A 130 3.23 5.78 8.66
N VAL A 131 2.74 5.99 7.44
CA VAL A 131 2.19 4.98 6.55
C VAL A 131 2.94 5.06 5.22
N ILE A 132 3.47 3.93 4.77
CA ILE A 132 4.05 3.75 3.43
C ILE A 132 3.10 2.86 2.64
N SER A 133 2.70 3.27 1.45
CA SER A 133 1.99 2.42 0.51
C SER A 133 2.88 2.07 -0.67
N THR A 134 3.02 0.78 -0.99
CA THR A 134 3.66 0.31 -2.24
C THR A 134 2.64 -0.18 -3.28
N TYR A 135 1.35 0.11 -3.06
CA TYR A 135 0.26 -0.32 -3.92
C TYR A 135 -0.63 0.88 -4.33
N PRO A 136 -1.03 0.99 -5.61
CA PRO A 136 -1.65 2.20 -6.14
C PRO A 136 -2.94 2.63 -5.45
N LEU A 137 -3.76 1.68 -4.95
CA LEU A 137 -5.11 2.02 -4.48
C LEU A 137 -5.17 2.67 -3.09
N TYR A 138 -4.18 2.45 -2.20
CA TYR A 138 -4.29 2.95 -0.82
C TYR A 138 -4.32 4.48 -0.73
N GLY A 139 -3.66 5.19 -1.67
CA GLY A 139 -3.70 6.65 -1.69
C GLY A 139 -5.11 7.19 -1.91
N GLN A 140 -5.88 6.58 -2.81
CA GLN A 140 -7.27 6.93 -3.06
C GLN A 140 -8.18 6.55 -1.87
N ILE A 141 -7.91 5.42 -1.22
CA ILE A 141 -8.68 5.01 -0.03
C ILE A 141 -8.42 5.98 1.14
N ILE A 142 -7.16 6.39 1.36
CA ILE A 142 -6.80 7.39 2.38
C ILE A 142 -7.43 8.75 2.04
N GLU A 143 -7.42 9.18 0.77
CA GLU A 143 -8.13 10.38 0.34
C GLU A 143 -9.63 10.31 0.64
N ARG A 144 -10.27 9.15 0.47
CA ARG A 144 -11.69 8.98 0.84
C ARG A 144 -11.93 9.04 2.34
N LEU A 145 -11.03 8.46 3.14
CA LEU A 145 -11.17 8.41 4.60
C LEU A 145 -10.95 9.77 5.26
N PHE A 146 -10.04 10.59 4.73
CA PHE A 146 -9.57 11.83 5.36
C PHE A 146 -9.75 13.08 4.49
N GLY A 147 -10.28 12.94 3.27
CA GLY A 147 -10.41 14.04 2.32
C GLY A 147 -9.05 14.66 1.95
N HIS A 148 -9.02 15.98 1.98
CA HIS A 148 -7.82 16.81 1.78
C HIS A 148 -7.27 17.38 3.09
N GLU A 149 -7.77 16.88 4.23
CA GLU A 149 -7.34 17.34 5.55
C GLU A 149 -5.94 16.84 5.91
N LYS A 150 -5.40 17.42 6.98
CA LYS A 150 -4.13 16.97 7.55
C LYS A 150 -4.29 15.56 8.10
N LEU A 151 -3.45 14.64 7.61
CA LEU A 151 -3.45 13.26 8.09
C LEU A 151 -2.87 13.19 9.53
N PRO A 152 -3.40 12.30 10.40
CA PRO A 152 -2.86 12.09 11.74
C PRO A 152 -1.49 11.37 11.73
N PHE A 153 -1.02 10.94 10.56
CA PHE A 153 0.25 10.27 10.30
C PHE A 153 0.92 10.88 9.06
N LYS A 154 2.22 10.66 8.90
CA LYS A 154 2.90 10.96 7.63
C LYS A 154 2.56 9.88 6.60
N PHE A 155 2.21 10.27 5.38
CA PHE A 155 1.84 9.32 4.34
C PHE A 155 2.79 9.42 3.15
N VAL A 156 3.32 8.28 2.72
CA VAL A 156 4.20 8.17 1.55
C VAL A 156 3.64 7.12 0.59
N THR A 157 3.37 7.53 -0.64
CA THR A 157 3.05 6.64 -1.76
C THR A 157 4.33 6.34 -2.52
N MET A 158 4.78 5.10 -2.43
CA MET A 158 5.99 4.59 -3.09
C MET A 158 5.60 3.91 -4.41
N VAL A 159 5.88 4.60 -5.51
CA VAL A 159 5.44 4.21 -6.85
C VAL A 159 6.37 3.14 -7.41
N THR A 160 5.80 2.01 -7.84
CA THR A 160 6.54 0.83 -8.30
C THR A 160 6.41 0.56 -9.80
N ASP A 161 5.68 1.40 -10.53
CA ASP A 161 5.53 1.24 -11.99
C ASP A 161 6.79 1.73 -12.70
N SER A 162 7.43 0.86 -13.50
CA SER A 162 8.74 1.14 -14.10
C SER A 162 8.72 1.57 -15.58
N LYS A 163 7.63 1.32 -16.30
CA LYS A 163 7.49 1.68 -17.74
C LYS A 163 6.46 2.77 -17.98
N SER A 164 5.23 2.52 -17.53
CA SER A 164 4.12 3.46 -17.65
C SER A 164 3.45 3.55 -16.29
N ILE A 165 3.32 4.77 -15.77
CA ILE A 165 2.66 4.99 -14.48
C ILE A 165 1.15 4.88 -14.67
N ASN A 166 0.53 3.94 -13.95
CA ASN A 166 -0.91 3.81 -13.96
C ASN A 166 -1.58 4.99 -13.21
N LYS A 167 -2.70 5.50 -13.74
CA LYS A 167 -3.43 6.62 -13.11
C LYS A 167 -3.98 6.31 -11.72
N SER A 168 -4.12 5.04 -11.35
CA SER A 168 -4.53 4.61 -10.01
C SER A 168 -3.59 5.08 -8.90
N TRP A 169 -2.33 5.41 -9.22
CA TRP A 169 -1.41 6.04 -8.28
C TRP A 169 -1.77 7.49 -7.94
N LEU A 170 -2.60 8.16 -8.74
CA LEU A 170 -2.97 9.55 -8.51
C LEU A 170 -4.03 9.66 -7.41
N HIS A 171 -3.73 10.50 -6.42
CA HIS A 171 -4.63 10.86 -5.33
C HIS A 171 -4.25 12.24 -4.76
N LYS A 172 -5.19 12.87 -4.05
CA LYS A 172 -5.02 14.19 -3.42
C LYS A 172 -4.86 14.16 -1.90
N ALA A 173 -4.90 12.98 -1.26
CA ALA A 173 -4.58 12.86 0.17
C ALA A 173 -3.26 13.57 0.53
N GLN A 174 -3.16 14.20 1.70
CA GLN A 174 -2.01 15.02 2.11
C GLN A 174 -0.77 14.16 2.47
N GLY A 175 -0.08 13.65 1.45
CA GLY A 175 1.12 12.82 1.58
C GLY A 175 2.10 12.98 0.40
N ASP A 176 3.27 12.40 0.55
CA ASP A 176 4.38 12.51 -0.40
C ASP A 176 4.42 11.32 -1.36
N PHE A 177 5.03 11.51 -2.52
CA PHE A 177 5.24 10.51 -3.55
C PHE A 177 6.73 10.23 -3.70
N ALA A 178 7.13 8.98 -3.47
CA ALA A 178 8.45 8.47 -3.79
C ALA A 178 8.40 7.83 -5.18
N VAL A 179 9.09 8.41 -6.16
CA VAL A 179 9.02 8.02 -7.58
C VAL A 179 10.38 7.55 -8.12
N LEU A 180 10.33 6.77 -9.19
CA LEU A 180 11.50 6.13 -9.78
C LEU A 180 12.49 7.14 -10.37
N ASP A 181 12.00 8.02 -11.24
CA ASP A 181 12.85 8.91 -12.03
C ASP A 181 12.15 10.23 -12.41
N LYS A 182 12.81 11.05 -13.23
CA LYS A 182 12.27 12.31 -13.74
C LYS A 182 11.04 12.11 -14.62
N ALA A 183 10.94 11.02 -15.38
CA ALA A 183 9.78 10.75 -16.22
C ALA A 183 8.56 10.44 -15.35
N SER A 184 8.71 9.62 -14.31
CA SER A 184 7.68 9.40 -13.28
C SER A 184 7.29 10.71 -12.59
N ALA A 185 8.26 11.51 -12.14
CA ALA A 185 7.98 12.81 -11.51
C ALA A 185 7.16 13.74 -12.42
N ASN A 186 7.54 13.83 -13.69
CA ASN A 186 6.81 14.62 -14.69
C ASN A 186 5.38 14.12 -14.91
N PHE A 187 5.13 12.82 -14.82
CA PHE A 187 3.77 12.29 -14.87
C PHE A 187 2.90 12.87 -13.75
N PHE A 188 3.36 12.85 -12.50
CA PHE A 188 2.61 13.39 -11.35
C PHE A 188 2.43 14.91 -11.43
N LEU A 189 3.48 15.64 -11.83
CA LEU A 189 3.41 17.10 -12.04
C LEU A 189 2.34 17.48 -13.09
N LYS A 190 2.31 16.77 -14.22
CA LYS A 190 1.32 17.00 -15.29
C LYS A 190 -0.12 16.71 -14.85
N HIS A 191 -0.30 15.88 -13.83
CA HIS A 191 -1.61 15.55 -13.26
C HIS A 191 -1.93 16.36 -11.99
N GLY A 192 -1.21 17.46 -11.74
CA GLY A 192 -1.57 18.43 -10.70
C GLY A 192 -1.06 18.10 -9.29
N ILE A 193 -0.16 17.12 -9.14
CA ILE A 193 0.54 16.92 -7.87
C ILE A 193 1.65 17.97 -7.74
N SER A 194 1.69 18.63 -6.59
CA SER A 194 2.66 19.69 -6.33
C SER A 194 4.09 19.15 -6.24
N LYS A 195 5.06 19.94 -6.73
CA LYS A 195 6.47 19.54 -6.84
C LYS A 195 7.11 19.21 -5.49
N ASP A 196 6.73 19.91 -4.43
CA ASP A 196 7.22 19.72 -3.06
C ASP A 196 6.84 18.36 -2.47
N ARG A 197 5.79 17.72 -3.01
CA ARG A 197 5.32 16.39 -2.60
C ARG A 197 5.95 15.25 -3.41
N ILE A 198 6.81 15.53 -4.38
CA ILE A 198 7.36 14.52 -5.29
C ILE A 198 8.87 14.39 -5.07
N HIS A 199 9.29 13.20 -4.67
CA HIS A 199 10.68 12.86 -4.38
C HIS A 199 11.16 11.75 -5.30
N ILE A 200 12.20 12.03 -6.09
CA ILE A 200 12.83 11.00 -6.92
C ILE A 200 13.76 10.19 -6.01
N THR A 201 13.38 8.94 -5.73
CA THR A 201 14.11 8.04 -4.82
C THR A 201 14.71 6.84 -5.52
N GLY A 202 14.32 6.56 -6.76
CA GLY A 202 14.64 5.30 -7.44
C GLY A 202 13.71 4.16 -7.04
N PHE A 203 13.97 2.96 -7.57
CA PHE A 203 13.17 1.79 -7.25
C PHE A 203 13.53 1.28 -5.84
N PRO A 204 12.54 1.03 -4.97
CA PRO A 204 12.77 0.53 -3.62
C PRO A 204 13.24 -0.93 -3.65
N VAL A 205 14.54 -1.14 -3.69
CA VAL A 205 15.19 -2.45 -3.59
C VAL A 205 15.72 -2.68 -2.17
N SER A 206 16.04 -3.94 -1.87
CA SER A 206 16.72 -4.28 -0.61
C SER A 206 17.99 -3.45 -0.42
N PRO A 207 18.21 -2.83 0.75
CA PRO A 207 19.45 -2.12 1.06
C PRO A 207 20.70 -3.00 1.00
N THR A 208 20.57 -4.34 1.07
CA THR A 208 21.72 -5.25 0.93
C THR A 208 22.38 -5.17 -0.44
N TYR A 209 21.64 -4.80 -1.49
CA TYR A 209 22.23 -4.59 -2.82
C TYR A 209 23.26 -3.45 -2.86
N ASN A 210 23.21 -2.50 -1.92
CA ASN A 210 24.25 -1.47 -1.78
C ASN A 210 25.58 -2.02 -1.22
N LYS A 211 25.59 -3.23 -0.67
CA LYS A 211 26.81 -3.91 -0.18
C LYS A 211 27.41 -4.87 -1.19
N THR A 212 26.67 -5.22 -2.25
CA THR A 212 27.14 -6.16 -3.27
C THR A 212 28.19 -5.49 -4.15
N ARG A 213 29.44 -5.97 -4.06
CA ARG A 213 30.50 -5.59 -5.00
C ARG A 213 30.07 -5.95 -6.42
N ILE A 214 30.16 -5.00 -7.35
CA ILE A 214 30.03 -5.27 -8.78
C ILE A 214 31.20 -6.18 -9.17
N ILE A 215 30.91 -7.45 -9.44
CA ILE A 215 31.86 -8.33 -10.14
C ILE A 215 31.80 -7.89 -11.60
N LYS A 216 32.89 -7.28 -12.10
CA LYS A 216 33.01 -7.01 -13.52
C LYS A 216 32.96 -8.34 -14.25
N CYS A 217 32.07 -8.48 -15.22
CA CYS A 217 32.19 -9.56 -16.20
C CYS A 217 33.52 -9.38 -16.92
N GLU A 218 34.50 -10.21 -16.59
CA GLU A 218 35.71 -10.32 -17.40
C GLU A 218 35.31 -11.01 -18.71
N ASN A 219 35.54 -10.32 -19.82
CA ASN A 219 35.36 -10.89 -21.15
C ASN A 219 36.43 -11.97 -21.35
N ASN A 220 36.03 -13.24 -21.48
CA ASN A 220 36.85 -14.29 -22.09
C ASN A 220 36.77 -14.19 -23.61
#